data_AF-A0A7V9BXT2-F1
#
_entry.id   AF-A0A7V9BXT2-F1
#
_cell.length_a   1.000
_cell.length_b   1.000
_cell.length_c   1.000
_cell.angle_alpha   90.00
_cell.angle_beta   90.00
_cell.angle_gamma   90.00
#
_symmetry.space_group_name_H-M   'P 1'
#
loop_
_entity.id
_entity.type
_entity.pdbx_description
1 polymer ?
#
loop_
_entity_poly.entity_id
_entity_poly.type
_entity_poly.pdbx_seq_one_letter_code
_entity_poly.pdbx_strand_id
1 'polypeptide(L)'
;MDKPLKITVGGTPNAPITYSGNGSTQVRGIHAEADNIVIQGFVSNEANDTGIWAAGDNVTIQDNTIKHVNYTDDDLDAIRFFGSGARVLHNSVHDLEGSSDIGDSHVDCIQTFATSRPGSENVVIQGNRCEGIRAQCVIAEGPHVKDGSGEGVSRNWLIEGNYCDAHADAQSVSIQDIQNVRISRNRMVGEGNKAFALGQNSTGVVVTNDNEIGSGYGRAVGFDDPSARDGYQGPPAQ
;
A
#
# COMPACT_ATOMS: atom_id res chain seq x y z
N MET A 1 2.58 22.19 -15.53
CA MET A 1 2.18 20.98 -16.27
C MET A 1 0.99 20.43 -15.51
N ASP A 2 -0.22 20.50 -16.04
CA ASP A 2 -1.46 20.30 -15.25
C ASP A 2 -1.98 18.87 -15.26
N LYS A 3 -1.19 17.90 -15.76
CA LYS A 3 -1.59 16.50 -15.92
C LYS A 3 -0.51 15.56 -15.38
N PRO A 4 -0.88 14.37 -14.89
CA PRO A 4 0.08 13.38 -14.41
C PRO A 4 1.00 12.91 -15.54
N LEU A 5 2.22 12.52 -15.16
CA LEU A 5 3.14 11.79 -16.04
C LEU A 5 2.48 10.47 -16.44
N LYS A 6 2.35 10.22 -17.74
CA LYS A 6 1.81 8.96 -18.26
C LYS A 6 2.94 8.01 -18.66
N ILE A 7 2.89 6.80 -18.13
CA ILE A 7 3.81 5.70 -18.46
C ILE A 7 2.97 4.57 -19.05
N THR A 8 3.20 4.22 -20.31
CA THR A 8 2.41 3.21 -21.03
C THR A 8 3.27 2.23 -21.83
N VAL A 9 4.59 2.27 -21.66
CA VAL A 9 5.52 1.41 -22.39
C VAL A 9 6.27 0.56 -21.39
N GLY A 10 6.07 -0.74 -21.50
CA GLY A 10 6.68 -1.75 -20.64
C GLY A 10 7.93 -2.37 -21.23
N GLY A 11 8.70 -3.03 -20.36
CA GLY A 11 9.84 -3.85 -20.74
C GLY A 11 9.50 -5.33 -20.83
N THR A 12 10.51 -6.16 -20.58
CA THR A 12 10.34 -7.61 -20.37
C THR A 12 10.80 -7.97 -18.96
N PRO A 13 10.45 -9.15 -18.40
CA PRO A 13 10.90 -9.55 -17.06
C PRO A 13 12.42 -9.49 -16.86
N ASN A 14 13.21 -9.71 -17.93
CA ASN A 14 14.67 -9.68 -17.89
C ASN A 14 15.27 -8.31 -18.29
N ALA A 15 14.45 -7.38 -18.77
CA ALA A 15 14.87 -6.06 -19.21
C ALA A 15 13.73 -5.07 -18.97
N PRO A 16 13.45 -4.72 -17.69
CA PRO A 16 12.42 -3.75 -17.37
C PRO A 16 12.83 -2.35 -17.84
N ILE A 17 11.84 -1.52 -18.18
CA ILE A 17 12.09 -0.11 -18.54
C ILE A 17 12.09 0.72 -17.26
N THR A 18 13.15 1.50 -17.04
CA THR A 18 13.24 2.41 -15.91
C THR A 18 12.85 3.83 -16.32
N TYR A 19 11.84 4.37 -15.65
CA TYR A 19 11.46 5.77 -15.65
C TYR A 19 12.06 6.42 -14.41
N SER A 20 13.03 7.31 -14.60
CA SER A 20 13.78 7.94 -13.50
C SER A 20 13.54 9.44 -13.46
N GLY A 21 13.11 9.93 -12.30
CA GLY A 21 13.09 11.35 -11.96
C GLY A 21 14.44 11.88 -11.43
N ASN A 22 15.48 11.04 -11.38
CA ASN A 22 16.83 11.40 -10.93
C ASN A 22 16.86 12.04 -9.51
N GLY A 23 15.92 11.65 -8.66
CA GLY A 23 15.81 12.08 -7.26
C GLY A 23 15.20 13.46 -7.03
N SER A 24 14.82 14.19 -8.07
CA SER A 24 14.35 15.59 -7.93
C SER A 24 13.33 16.05 -8.96
N THR A 25 13.08 15.27 -10.02
CA THR A 25 12.10 15.65 -11.04
C THR A 25 10.71 15.66 -10.44
N GLN A 26 10.07 16.82 -10.46
CA GLN A 26 8.72 17.01 -9.95
C GLN A 26 7.67 16.76 -11.04
N VAL A 27 6.63 16.02 -10.70
CA VAL A 27 5.47 15.71 -11.56
C VAL A 27 4.17 15.87 -10.76
N ARG A 28 3.07 16.23 -11.44
CA ARG A 28 1.73 16.32 -10.83
C ARG A 28 1.02 14.96 -10.83
N GLY A 29 1.58 14.00 -10.11
CA GLY A 29 1.12 12.63 -10.16
C GLY A 29 1.80 11.80 -11.25
N ILE A 30 1.72 10.48 -11.09
CA ILE A 30 2.15 9.50 -12.07
C ILE A 30 1.01 8.52 -12.29
N HIS A 31 0.72 8.25 -13.56
CA HIS A 31 -0.22 7.21 -13.96
C HIS A 31 0.50 6.25 -14.90
N ALA A 32 0.70 5.02 -14.44
CA ALA A 32 1.43 3.99 -15.15
C ALA A 32 0.53 2.79 -15.45
N GLU A 33 0.46 2.40 -16.72
CA GLU A 33 -0.20 1.16 -17.15
C GLU A 33 0.73 0.42 -18.12
N ALA A 34 1.59 -0.44 -17.57
CA ALA A 34 2.58 -1.20 -18.31
C ALA A 34 3.24 -2.26 -17.43
N ASP A 35 3.66 -3.37 -18.04
CA ASP A 35 4.40 -4.42 -17.35
C ASP A 35 5.92 -4.17 -17.36
N ASN A 36 6.61 -4.74 -16.37
CA ASN A 36 8.07 -4.74 -16.27
C ASN A 36 8.64 -3.30 -16.35
N ILE A 37 8.17 -2.45 -15.45
CA ILE A 37 8.62 -1.07 -15.33
C ILE A 37 9.17 -0.79 -13.94
N VAL A 38 10.10 0.17 -13.87
CA VAL A 38 10.59 0.76 -12.63
C VAL A 38 10.26 2.25 -12.66
N ILE A 39 9.54 2.74 -11.66
CA ILE A 39 9.20 4.15 -11.45
C ILE A 39 10.03 4.62 -10.26
N GLN A 40 11.04 5.47 -10.51
CA GLN A 40 11.98 5.82 -9.45
C GLN A 40 12.38 7.29 -9.39
N GLY A 41 12.68 7.76 -8.18
CA GLY A 41 13.34 9.05 -7.96
C GLY A 41 12.51 10.26 -8.39
N PHE A 42 11.18 10.14 -8.48
CA PHE A 42 10.30 11.27 -8.74
C PHE A 42 9.85 11.94 -7.45
N VAL A 43 9.52 13.23 -7.56
CA VAL A 43 8.71 13.96 -6.58
C VAL A 43 7.32 14.11 -7.15
N SER A 44 6.38 13.26 -6.73
CA SER A 44 4.96 13.41 -7.05
C SER A 44 4.34 14.43 -6.10
N ASN A 45 3.89 15.57 -6.64
CA ASN A 45 3.37 16.69 -5.85
C ASN A 45 2.16 17.31 -6.52
N GLU A 46 1.11 17.62 -5.76
CA GLU A 46 -0.14 18.18 -6.30
C GLU A 46 -0.80 17.28 -7.35
N ALA A 47 -0.67 15.96 -7.16
CA ALA A 47 -1.48 14.97 -7.84
C ALA A 47 -2.94 15.11 -7.41
N ASN A 48 -3.88 14.56 -8.18
CA ASN A 48 -5.28 14.48 -7.79
C ASN A 48 -5.60 13.04 -7.42
N ASP A 49 -6.20 12.83 -6.25
CA ASP A 49 -6.60 11.57 -5.62
C ASP A 49 -5.46 10.56 -5.39
N THR A 50 -4.61 10.29 -6.38
CA THR A 50 -3.49 9.35 -6.25
C THR A 50 -2.15 9.98 -6.63
N GLY A 51 -1.18 9.92 -5.73
CA GLY A 51 0.19 10.37 -5.99
C GLY A 51 0.90 9.56 -7.09
N ILE A 52 0.87 8.22 -6.97
CA ILE A 52 1.33 7.29 -8.00
C ILE A 52 0.28 6.19 -8.15
N TRP A 53 -0.37 6.16 -9.31
CA TRP A 53 -1.24 5.07 -9.71
C TRP A 53 -0.49 4.16 -10.69
N ALA A 54 -0.41 2.86 -10.42
CA ALA A 54 0.28 1.92 -11.29
C ALA A 54 -0.45 0.59 -11.46
N ALA A 55 -0.59 0.11 -12.69
CA ALA A 55 -1.13 -1.21 -12.99
C ALA A 55 -0.25 -1.94 -14.01
N GLY A 56 0.05 -3.21 -13.72
CA GLY A 56 0.84 -4.08 -14.57
C GLY A 56 1.61 -5.11 -13.75
N ASP A 57 2.10 -6.15 -14.40
CA ASP A 57 2.93 -7.15 -13.75
C ASP A 57 4.39 -6.68 -13.65
N ASN A 58 5.07 -7.06 -12.56
CA ASN A 58 6.47 -6.72 -12.27
C ASN A 58 6.74 -5.20 -12.26
N VAL A 59 5.80 -4.43 -11.72
CA VAL A 59 5.95 -2.97 -11.50
C VAL A 59 6.74 -2.73 -10.22
N THR A 60 7.84 -1.97 -10.31
CA THR A 60 8.57 -1.48 -9.13
C THR A 60 8.36 0.02 -8.97
N ILE A 61 7.90 0.45 -7.80
CA ILE A 61 7.73 1.85 -7.40
C ILE A 61 8.73 2.10 -6.28
N GLN A 62 9.82 2.82 -6.55
CA GLN A 62 10.88 2.97 -5.56
C GLN A 62 11.51 4.36 -5.45
N ASP A 63 12.01 4.69 -4.25
CA ASP A 63 12.78 5.91 -4.02
C ASP A 63 12.05 7.20 -4.47
N ASN A 64 10.71 7.19 -4.46
CA ASN A 64 9.90 8.36 -4.80
C ASN A 64 9.52 9.13 -3.54
N THR A 65 9.32 10.44 -3.69
CA THR A 65 8.66 11.27 -2.68
C THR A 65 7.25 11.61 -3.16
N ILE A 66 6.24 11.40 -2.31
CA ILE A 66 4.85 11.72 -2.59
C ILE A 66 4.34 12.67 -1.51
N LYS A 67 3.77 13.81 -1.93
CA LYS A 67 3.22 14.84 -1.03
C LYS A 67 2.16 15.69 -1.70
N HIS A 68 1.36 16.38 -0.90
CA HIS A 68 0.31 17.32 -1.31
C HIS A 68 -0.60 16.73 -2.40
N VAL A 69 -1.18 15.56 -2.17
CA VAL A 69 -2.21 15.02 -3.06
C VAL A 69 -3.52 15.78 -2.79
N ASN A 70 -4.18 16.24 -3.84
CA ASN A 70 -5.42 16.99 -3.74
C ASN A 70 -6.59 16.00 -3.82
N TYR A 71 -7.54 16.15 -2.91
CA TYR A 71 -8.80 15.44 -3.00
C TYR A 71 -9.68 16.05 -4.10
N THR A 72 -10.23 15.19 -4.97
CA THR A 72 -11.16 15.57 -6.04
C THR A 72 -12.41 14.68 -6.13
N ASP A 73 -12.86 14.15 -4.99
CA ASP A 73 -14.04 13.29 -4.80
C ASP A 73 -13.80 11.75 -4.84
N ASP A 74 -12.56 11.28 -4.65
CA ASP A 74 -12.21 9.85 -4.44
C ASP A 74 -11.29 9.68 -3.21
N ASP A 75 -11.05 8.44 -2.77
CA ASP A 75 -10.02 8.13 -1.77
C ASP A 75 -8.67 8.73 -2.19
N LEU A 76 -7.98 9.31 -1.21
CA LEU A 76 -6.68 9.93 -1.40
C LEU A 76 -5.59 8.92 -1.05
N ASP A 77 -4.83 8.46 -2.03
CA ASP A 77 -3.73 7.52 -1.80
C ASP A 77 -2.39 8.10 -2.24
N ALA A 78 -1.34 7.89 -1.45
CA ALA A 78 0.00 8.21 -1.95
C ALA A 78 0.38 7.29 -3.11
N ILE A 79 0.13 5.99 -2.96
CA ILE A 79 0.45 4.95 -3.94
C ILE A 79 -0.74 3.99 -4.05
N ARG A 80 -1.28 3.86 -5.27
CA ARG A 80 -2.26 2.82 -5.62
C ARG A 80 -1.62 1.89 -6.66
N PHE A 81 -1.55 0.59 -6.38
CA PHE A 81 -0.93 -0.38 -7.30
C PHE A 81 -1.83 -1.58 -7.60
N PHE A 82 -1.61 -2.22 -8.76
CA PHE A 82 -2.31 -3.44 -9.19
C PHE A 82 -1.37 -4.33 -10.02
N GLY A 83 -1.53 -5.65 -9.91
CA GLY A 83 -0.79 -6.64 -10.70
C GLY A 83 0.16 -7.47 -9.86
N SER A 84 0.64 -8.57 -10.43
CA SER A 84 1.51 -9.52 -9.73
C SER A 84 2.98 -9.11 -9.81
N GLY A 85 3.77 -9.47 -8.79
CA GLY A 85 5.19 -9.13 -8.73
C GLY A 85 5.46 -7.66 -8.40
N ALA A 86 4.45 -6.93 -7.92
CA ALA A 86 4.59 -5.52 -7.56
C ALA A 86 5.58 -5.33 -6.40
N ARG A 87 6.42 -4.29 -6.49
CA ARG A 87 7.43 -3.94 -5.48
C ARG A 87 7.31 -2.47 -5.14
N VAL A 88 6.86 -2.14 -3.93
CA VAL A 88 6.76 -0.77 -3.41
C VAL A 88 7.87 -0.59 -2.38
N LEU A 89 8.95 0.10 -2.75
CA LEU A 89 10.22 0.09 -2.02
C LEU A 89 10.72 1.49 -1.67
N HIS A 90 11.07 1.75 -0.41
CA HIS A 90 11.80 2.96 -0.02
C HIS A 90 11.16 4.30 -0.44
N ASN A 91 9.84 4.34 -0.60
CA ASN A 91 9.15 5.59 -0.90
C ASN A 91 8.97 6.42 0.38
N SER A 92 9.00 7.74 0.25
CA SER A 92 8.75 8.69 1.32
C SER A 92 7.41 9.38 1.06
N VAL A 93 6.49 9.26 2.00
CA VAL A 93 5.13 9.81 1.93
C VAL A 93 4.91 10.70 3.14
N HIS A 94 4.58 11.96 2.89
CA HIS A 94 4.31 12.95 3.93
C HIS A 94 3.46 14.09 3.35
N ASP A 95 2.82 14.88 4.22
CA ASP A 95 2.02 16.06 3.84
C ASP A 95 0.97 15.76 2.75
N LEU A 96 0.29 14.61 2.85
CA LEU A 96 -0.62 14.13 1.80
C LEU A 96 -1.79 15.07 1.53
N GLU A 97 -2.35 15.72 2.54
CA GLU A 97 -3.55 16.54 2.40
C GLU A 97 -3.22 17.93 1.83
N GLY A 98 -3.33 18.08 0.50
CA GLY A 98 -3.28 19.39 -0.16
C GLY A 98 -4.52 20.28 0.13
N SER A 99 -5.58 19.69 0.67
CA SER A 99 -6.87 20.32 0.99
C SER A 99 -7.39 19.90 2.37
N SER A 100 -8.12 20.77 3.05
CA SER A 100 -8.55 20.57 4.45
C SER A 100 -9.93 19.92 4.64
N ASP A 101 -10.67 19.65 3.57
CA ASP A 101 -12.00 19.02 3.62
C ASP A 101 -12.03 17.85 2.63
N ILE A 102 -12.06 16.64 3.18
CA ILE A 102 -11.96 15.38 2.44
C ILE A 102 -12.93 14.33 3.00
N GLY A 103 -13.91 14.77 3.78
CA GLY A 103 -15.01 13.94 4.32
C GLY A 103 -14.57 12.59 4.90
N ASP A 104 -15.37 11.56 4.58
CA ASP A 104 -15.20 10.16 4.99
C ASP A 104 -14.21 9.38 4.10
N SER A 105 -13.59 10.02 3.10
CA SER A 105 -12.63 9.35 2.21
C SER A 105 -11.38 8.90 2.97
N HIS A 106 -10.80 7.78 2.58
CA HIS A 106 -9.54 7.35 3.16
C HIS A 106 -8.38 8.21 2.65
N VAL A 107 -7.37 8.37 3.49
CA VAL A 107 -6.08 8.98 3.16
C VAL A 107 -5.01 7.94 3.43
N ASP A 108 -4.79 7.04 2.47
CA ASP A 108 -3.91 5.90 2.65
C ASP A 108 -2.50 6.20 2.11
N CYS A 109 -1.48 5.62 2.74
CA CYS A 109 -0.13 5.67 2.19
C CYS A 109 -0.01 4.72 0.99
N ILE A 110 -0.46 3.47 1.15
CA ILE A 110 -0.40 2.44 0.11
C ILE A 110 -1.73 1.69 0.08
N GLN A 111 -2.41 1.75 -1.06
CA GLN A 111 -3.67 1.05 -1.29
C GLN A 111 -3.57 0.10 -2.49
N THR A 112 -4.22 -1.05 -2.38
CA THR A 112 -4.52 -1.93 -3.52
C THR A 112 -5.83 -2.66 -3.24
N PHE A 113 -6.56 -3.00 -4.29
CA PHE A 113 -7.78 -3.79 -4.19
C PHE A 113 -8.01 -4.59 -5.47
N ALA A 114 -8.93 -5.54 -5.43
CA ALA A 114 -9.24 -6.42 -6.55
C ALA A 114 -10.74 -6.40 -6.92
N THR A 115 -11.37 -5.21 -6.95
CA THR A 115 -12.80 -5.04 -7.29
C THR A 115 -13.06 -5.09 -8.80
N SER A 116 -12.16 -4.53 -9.61
CA SER A 116 -12.27 -4.49 -11.07
C SER A 116 -11.07 -5.12 -11.80
N ARG A 117 -10.16 -5.75 -11.05
CA ARG A 117 -8.93 -6.38 -11.52
C ARG A 117 -8.66 -7.65 -10.71
N PRO A 118 -7.92 -8.64 -11.25
CA PRO A 118 -7.58 -9.84 -10.51
C PRO A 118 -6.77 -9.56 -9.24
N GLY A 119 -6.76 -10.52 -8.32
CA GLY A 119 -5.88 -10.53 -7.16
C GLY A 119 -4.39 -10.41 -7.51
N SER A 120 -3.60 -9.84 -6.60
CA SER A 120 -2.17 -9.58 -6.82
C SER A 120 -1.31 -10.60 -6.07
N GLU A 121 -0.39 -11.28 -6.77
CA GLU A 121 0.50 -12.28 -6.19
C GLU A 121 1.95 -11.77 -6.06
N ASN A 122 2.70 -12.30 -5.10
CA ASN A 122 4.15 -12.08 -4.97
C ASN A 122 4.54 -10.59 -4.79
N VAL A 123 3.81 -9.89 -3.92
CA VAL A 123 3.99 -8.46 -3.66
C VAL A 123 5.04 -8.21 -2.56
N VAL A 124 5.84 -7.16 -2.73
CA VAL A 124 6.78 -6.68 -1.72
C VAL A 124 6.50 -5.21 -1.40
N ILE A 125 6.19 -4.92 -0.14
CA ILE A 125 6.05 -3.56 0.40
C ILE A 125 7.14 -3.41 1.47
N GLN A 126 8.23 -2.74 1.13
CA GLN A 126 9.43 -2.75 1.96
C GLN A 126 10.10 -1.40 2.13
N GLY A 127 10.42 -1.06 3.38
CA GLY A 127 11.24 0.10 3.72
C GLY A 127 10.63 1.45 3.36
N ASN A 128 9.31 1.52 3.15
CA ASN A 128 8.60 2.78 2.90
C ASN A 128 8.43 3.55 4.21
N ARG A 129 8.40 4.88 4.11
CA ARG A 129 8.16 5.79 5.23
C ARG A 129 6.88 6.57 4.98
N CYS A 130 5.89 6.31 5.80
CA CYS A 130 4.58 6.95 5.76
C CYS A 130 4.43 7.82 7.03
N GLU A 131 4.35 9.13 6.86
CA GLU A 131 4.31 10.13 7.93
C GLU A 131 3.02 10.95 7.94
N GLY A 132 2.39 11.08 9.11
CA GLY A 132 1.16 11.86 9.28
C GLY A 132 -0.01 11.38 8.41
N ILE A 133 -0.19 10.07 8.28
CA ILE A 133 -1.23 9.48 7.43
C ILE A 133 -2.55 9.42 8.20
N ARG A 134 -3.60 10.07 7.69
CA ARG A 134 -4.89 10.11 8.39
C ARG A 134 -5.59 8.75 8.44
N ALA A 135 -5.45 7.92 7.41
CA ALA A 135 -6.06 6.59 7.36
C ALA A 135 -5.02 5.46 7.51
N GLN A 136 -4.87 4.56 6.53
CA GLN A 136 -4.03 3.38 6.65
C GLN A 136 -2.62 3.59 6.08
N CYS A 137 -1.61 3.00 6.74
CA CYS A 137 -0.28 2.84 6.17
C CYS A 137 -0.30 1.85 5.00
N VAL A 138 -1.02 0.73 5.14
CA VAL A 138 -1.27 -0.22 4.06
C VAL A 138 -2.70 -0.72 4.17
N ILE A 139 -3.47 -0.63 3.10
CA ILE A 139 -4.75 -1.34 2.98
C ILE A 139 -4.76 -2.16 1.69
N ALA A 140 -5.16 -3.41 1.82
CA ALA A 140 -5.16 -4.34 0.72
C ALA A 140 -6.36 -5.29 0.77
N GLU A 141 -7.09 -5.37 -0.35
CA GLU A 141 -8.26 -6.24 -0.48
C GLU A 141 -8.13 -7.17 -1.69
N GLY A 142 -8.28 -8.47 -1.43
CA GLY A 142 -8.28 -9.52 -2.44
C GLY A 142 -9.59 -9.66 -3.20
N PRO A 143 -9.62 -10.53 -4.22
CA PRO A 143 -10.73 -10.60 -5.17
C PRO A 143 -12.00 -11.25 -4.59
N HIS A 144 -11.94 -11.97 -3.48
CA HIS A 144 -13.08 -12.68 -2.89
C HIS A 144 -13.66 -12.00 -1.64
N VAL A 145 -13.43 -10.70 -1.50
CA VAL A 145 -14.20 -9.86 -0.57
C VAL A 145 -15.60 -9.58 -1.12
N LYS A 146 -16.50 -9.01 -0.31
CA LYS A 146 -17.92 -8.78 -0.67
C LYS A 146 -18.11 -8.09 -2.03
N ASP A 147 -17.29 -7.09 -2.32
CA ASP A 147 -17.33 -6.28 -3.54
C ASP A 147 -16.12 -6.56 -4.47
N GLY A 148 -15.41 -7.67 -4.22
CA GLY A 148 -14.28 -8.11 -5.03
C GLY A 148 -14.72 -8.68 -6.39
N SER A 149 -13.77 -8.73 -7.32
CA SER A 149 -13.98 -9.22 -8.70
C SER A 149 -14.28 -10.72 -8.79
N GLY A 150 -13.88 -11.50 -7.78
CA GLY A 150 -13.84 -12.97 -7.82
C GLY A 150 -12.78 -13.55 -8.75
N GLU A 151 -11.87 -12.72 -9.30
CA GLU A 151 -10.87 -13.14 -10.27
C GLU A 151 -9.46 -13.21 -9.68
N GLY A 152 -8.74 -14.30 -9.96
CA GLY A 152 -7.36 -14.49 -9.49
C GLY A 152 -7.26 -14.78 -7.99
N VAL A 153 -6.07 -14.60 -7.43
CA VAL A 153 -5.77 -14.85 -6.01
C VAL A 153 -4.81 -13.77 -5.52
N SER A 154 -4.97 -13.32 -4.28
CA SER A 154 -3.97 -12.47 -3.63
C SER A 154 -3.16 -13.30 -2.64
N ARG A 155 -1.86 -13.49 -2.90
CA ARG A 155 -1.01 -14.31 -2.01
C ARG A 155 0.49 -14.03 -2.10
N ASN A 156 1.22 -14.51 -1.10
CA ASN A 156 2.69 -14.50 -1.00
C ASN A 156 3.24 -13.07 -0.90
N TRP A 157 2.81 -12.33 0.13
CA TRP A 157 3.22 -10.93 0.30
C TRP A 157 4.26 -10.77 1.39
N LEU A 158 5.12 -9.78 1.23
CA LEU A 158 6.04 -9.31 2.26
C LEU A 158 5.76 -7.85 2.59
N ILE A 159 5.46 -7.56 3.86
CA ILE A 159 5.34 -6.20 4.41
C ILE A 159 6.45 -6.04 5.46
N GLU A 160 7.53 -5.37 5.10
CA GLU A 160 8.75 -5.41 5.90
C GLU A 160 9.49 -4.07 6.04
N GLY A 161 9.94 -3.76 7.25
CA GLY A 161 10.85 -2.63 7.44
C GLY A 161 10.22 -1.26 7.21
N ASN A 162 8.89 -1.17 7.12
CA ASN A 162 8.20 0.09 6.86
C ASN A 162 8.08 0.92 8.16
N TYR A 163 8.12 2.24 8.03
CA TYR A 163 7.77 3.17 9.10
C TYR A 163 6.35 3.67 8.87
N CYS A 164 5.46 3.42 9.83
CA CYS A 164 4.04 3.75 9.75
C CYS A 164 3.65 4.67 10.90
N ASP A 165 3.46 5.94 10.57
CA ASP A 165 2.81 6.95 11.39
C ASP A 165 1.43 7.25 10.80
N ALA A 166 0.46 6.41 11.18
CA ALA A 166 -0.88 6.39 10.63
C ALA A 166 -1.93 6.44 11.76
N HIS A 167 -3.02 7.17 11.53
CA HIS A 167 -3.96 7.62 12.56
C HIS A 167 -5.41 7.14 12.35
N ALA A 168 -5.62 6.11 11.53
CA ALA A 168 -6.93 5.48 11.44
C ALA A 168 -7.38 4.93 12.80
N ASP A 169 -8.61 5.28 13.23
CA ASP A 169 -9.22 4.79 14.47
C ASP A 169 -9.19 3.25 14.60
N ALA A 170 -9.36 2.56 13.47
CA ALA A 170 -9.48 1.11 13.42
C ALA A 170 -8.12 0.40 13.34
N GLN A 171 -7.31 0.66 12.31
CA GLN A 171 -6.03 -0.01 12.10
C GLN A 171 -5.07 0.73 11.16
N SER A 172 -3.76 0.51 11.31
CA SER A 172 -2.77 1.06 10.36
C SER A 172 -2.45 0.15 9.18
N VAL A 173 -2.53 -1.17 9.34
CA VAL A 173 -2.38 -2.13 8.25
C VAL A 173 -3.62 -3.01 8.22
N SER A 174 -4.28 -3.09 7.06
CA SER A 174 -5.43 -3.97 6.84
C SER A 174 -5.19 -4.87 5.64
N ILE A 175 -5.34 -6.19 5.84
CA ILE A 175 -5.32 -7.16 4.74
C ILE A 175 -6.58 -8.03 4.77
N GLN A 176 -7.30 -8.07 3.65
CA GLN A 176 -8.49 -8.91 3.47
C GLN A 176 -8.33 -9.77 2.22
N ASP A 177 -8.62 -11.06 2.33
CA ASP A 177 -8.51 -12.06 1.27
C ASP A 177 -7.08 -12.16 0.68
N ILE A 178 -6.07 -12.17 1.56
CA ILE A 178 -4.65 -12.29 1.14
C ILE A 178 -3.95 -13.40 1.92
N GLN A 179 -3.48 -14.42 1.21
CA GLN A 179 -2.85 -15.59 1.83
C GLN A 179 -1.33 -15.49 1.89
N ASN A 180 -0.71 -16.15 2.88
CA ASN A 180 0.75 -16.26 3.03
C ASN A 180 1.45 -14.89 3.09
N VAL A 181 0.94 -13.99 3.93
CA VAL A 181 1.58 -12.68 4.16
C VAL A 181 2.59 -12.78 5.29
N ARG A 182 3.80 -12.26 5.09
CA ARG A 182 4.78 -12.06 6.16
C ARG A 182 4.89 -10.58 6.52
N ILE A 183 4.72 -10.28 7.80
CA ILE A 183 4.80 -8.93 8.37
C ILE A 183 5.94 -8.89 9.40
N SER A 184 7.03 -8.18 9.10
CA SER A 184 8.23 -8.17 9.94
C SER A 184 8.99 -6.86 9.98
N ARG A 185 9.66 -6.56 11.10
CA ARG A 185 10.53 -5.37 11.25
C ARG A 185 9.88 -4.02 10.92
N ASN A 186 8.55 -3.92 10.95
CA ASN A 186 7.88 -2.65 10.75
C ASN A 186 7.92 -1.85 12.06
N ARG A 187 8.01 -0.53 11.94
CA ARG A 187 7.93 0.41 13.07
C ARG A 187 6.62 1.17 13.00
N MET A 188 5.69 0.79 13.85
CA MET A 188 4.34 1.33 13.94
C MET A 188 4.34 2.39 15.06
N VAL A 189 4.34 3.68 14.72
CA VAL A 189 4.40 4.77 15.71
C VAL A 189 3.10 5.55 15.84
N GLY A 190 2.14 5.32 14.96
CA GLY A 190 0.84 5.97 14.97
C GLY A 190 -0.09 5.41 16.04
N GLU A 191 -1.39 5.43 15.75
CA GLU A 191 -2.44 5.03 16.68
C GLU A 191 -3.57 4.26 15.98
N GLY A 192 -4.42 3.62 16.80
CA GLY A 192 -5.58 2.88 16.32
C GLY A 192 -5.94 1.72 17.25
N ASN A 193 -7.08 1.05 17.01
CA ASN A 193 -7.47 -0.11 17.81
C ASN A 193 -6.43 -1.24 17.74
N LYS A 194 -5.87 -1.46 16.55
CA LYS A 194 -4.90 -2.53 16.25
C LYS A 194 -3.86 -2.08 15.22
N ALA A 195 -2.61 -2.52 15.35
CA ALA A 195 -1.59 -2.19 14.35
C ALA A 195 -1.82 -2.96 13.04
N PHE A 196 -2.10 -4.26 13.14
CA PHE A 196 -2.36 -5.16 12.01
C PHE A 196 -3.76 -5.77 12.12
N ALA A 197 -4.60 -5.53 11.12
CA ALA A 197 -5.92 -6.13 10.95
C ALA A 197 -5.86 -7.26 9.92
N LEU A 198 -6.27 -8.45 10.35
CA LEU A 198 -6.36 -9.63 9.50
C LEU A 198 -7.84 -9.94 9.27
N GLY A 199 -8.33 -9.60 8.08
CA GLY A 199 -9.72 -9.79 7.68
C GLY A 199 -9.99 -11.15 7.05
N GLN A 200 -11.18 -11.26 6.45
CA GLN A 200 -11.69 -12.51 5.86
C GLN A 200 -10.68 -13.16 4.91
N ASN A 201 -10.56 -14.48 4.97
CA ASN A 201 -9.69 -15.31 4.13
C ASN A 201 -8.19 -14.93 4.11
N SER A 202 -7.72 -14.06 5.00
CA SER A 202 -6.30 -13.75 5.15
C SER A 202 -5.58 -14.83 5.96
N THR A 203 -5.34 -15.99 5.33
CA THR A 203 -4.78 -17.20 5.96
C THR A 203 -3.26 -17.33 5.79
N GLY A 204 -2.63 -18.13 6.64
CA GLY A 204 -1.17 -18.37 6.58
C GLY A 204 -0.33 -17.13 6.89
N VAL A 205 -0.91 -16.13 7.57
CA VAL A 205 -0.24 -14.88 7.90
C VAL A 205 0.77 -15.10 9.01
N VAL A 206 1.99 -14.59 8.82
CA VAL A 206 3.07 -14.61 9.80
C VAL A 206 3.40 -13.19 10.25
N VAL A 207 3.08 -12.85 11.49
CA VAL A 207 3.47 -11.59 12.14
C VAL A 207 4.60 -11.89 13.11
N THR A 208 5.80 -11.39 12.85
CA THR A 208 6.96 -11.65 13.72
C THR A 208 7.03 -10.72 14.91
N ASN A 209 7.74 -11.15 15.97
CA ASN A 209 7.94 -10.37 17.20
C ASN A 209 8.95 -9.21 17.03
N ASP A 210 9.57 -9.05 15.86
CA ASP A 210 10.52 -7.98 15.56
C ASP A 210 9.85 -6.70 15.01
N ASN A 211 8.51 -6.66 14.95
CA ASN A 211 7.78 -5.42 14.70
C ASN A 211 7.77 -4.56 15.98
N GLU A 212 8.08 -3.28 15.85
CA GLU A 212 8.00 -2.30 16.93
C GLU A 212 6.60 -1.68 16.93
N ILE A 213 5.82 -1.95 17.98
CA ILE A 213 4.44 -1.45 18.10
C ILE A 213 4.40 -0.34 19.15
N GLY A 214 4.02 0.86 18.70
CA GLY A 214 3.87 2.05 19.54
C GLY A 214 2.72 1.92 20.54
N SER A 215 2.78 2.71 21.61
CA SER A 215 1.76 2.72 22.66
C SER A 215 0.41 3.29 22.24
N GLY A 216 0.32 3.89 21.05
CA GLY A 216 -0.93 4.39 20.47
C GLY A 216 -1.88 3.27 20.01
N TYR A 217 -1.39 2.03 19.90
CA TYR A 217 -2.20 0.89 19.51
C TYR A 217 -2.80 0.15 20.69
N GLY A 218 -4.10 -0.15 20.61
CA GLY A 218 -4.78 -0.99 21.60
C GLY A 218 -4.25 -2.44 21.64
N ARG A 219 -3.78 -2.95 20.49
CA ARG A 219 -3.16 -4.28 20.35
C ARG A 219 -2.28 -4.35 19.09
N ALA A 220 -1.39 -5.34 19.04
CA ALA A 220 -0.55 -5.56 17.86
C ALA A 220 -1.35 -6.13 16.68
N VAL A 221 -2.12 -7.21 16.93
CA VAL A 221 -2.86 -7.94 15.88
C VAL A 221 -4.31 -8.10 16.30
N GLY A 222 -5.24 -7.86 15.38
CA GLY A 222 -6.66 -8.20 15.55
C GLY A 222 -7.18 -9.06 14.41
N PHE A 223 -8.04 -10.02 14.76
CA PHE A 223 -8.77 -10.84 13.79
C PHE A 223 -10.13 -10.21 13.53
N ASP A 224 -10.31 -9.62 12.35
CA ASP A 224 -11.60 -9.06 11.94
C ASP A 224 -12.52 -10.12 11.34
N ASP A 225 -11.98 -11.31 11.03
CA ASP A 225 -12.75 -12.48 10.64
C ASP A 225 -12.14 -13.77 11.23
N PRO A 226 -12.96 -14.76 11.66
CA PRO A 226 -12.46 -16.02 12.21
C PRO A 226 -11.55 -16.83 11.27
N SER A 227 -11.74 -16.72 9.95
CA SER A 227 -10.93 -17.44 8.95
C SER A 227 -9.46 -17.04 8.99
N ALA A 228 -9.13 -15.81 9.39
CA ALA A 228 -7.75 -15.33 9.52
C ALA A 228 -6.91 -16.10 10.54
N ARG A 229 -7.54 -16.90 11.40
CA ARG A 229 -6.86 -17.79 12.36
C ARG A 229 -6.14 -18.95 11.67
N ASP A 230 -6.59 -19.35 10.49
CA ASP A 230 -6.03 -20.50 9.80
C ASP A 230 -4.60 -20.25 9.34
N GLY A 231 -3.67 -21.10 9.79
CA GLY A 231 -2.23 -20.96 9.52
C GLY A 231 -1.53 -19.74 10.15
N TYR A 232 -2.23 -18.93 10.97
CA TYR A 232 -1.62 -17.75 11.60
C TYR A 232 -0.47 -18.11 12.54
N GLN A 233 0.61 -17.35 12.47
CA GLN A 233 1.75 -17.45 13.38
C GLN A 233 2.19 -16.05 13.81
N GLY A 234 2.21 -15.79 15.12
CA GLY A 234 2.65 -14.50 15.63
C GLY A 234 2.27 -14.26 17.08
N PRO A 235 2.34 -13.00 17.56
CA PRO A 235 1.89 -12.63 18.89
C PRO A 235 0.39 -12.93 19.07
N PRO A 236 -0.12 -12.92 20.32
CA PRO A 236 -1.54 -13.08 20.58
C PRO A 236 -2.36 -12.07 19.78
N ALA A 237 -3.28 -12.59 18.98
CA ALA A 237 -4.27 -11.82 18.24
C ALA A 237 -5.63 -11.93 18.94
N GLN A 238 -6.38 -10.83 18.97
CA GLN A 238 -7.68 -10.74 19.64
C GLN A 238 -8.79 -10.41 18.65
#